data_AF-A0A357CYC9-F1
#
_entry.id   AF-A0A357CYC9-F1
#
_cell.length_a   1.000
_cell.length_b   1.000
_cell.length_c   1.000
_cell.angle_alpha   90.00
_cell.angle_beta   90.00
_cell.angle_gamma   90.00
#
_symmetry.space_group_name_H-M   'P 1'
#
loop_
_entity.id
_entity.type
_entity.pdbx_description
1 polymer ?
#
loop_
_entity_poly.entity_id
_entity_poly.type
_entity_poly.pdbx_seq_one_letter_code
_entity_poly.pdbx_strand_id
1 'polypeptide(L)'
;MTDILKGLNEVQKEAVTSTEGFVRVIAGAGAGKTKALTHRYAYIVNELGISPSNILCITFTNKAANEMKKRIKFMLGEEFDTSFVATLHAFCTRILREDISKLFYPENFIVLDSIDQKKILEEVYDEMGIKMD
;
A
#
# COMPACT_ATOMS: atom_id res chain seq x y z
N MET A 1 23.41 7.85 -12.87
CA MET A 1 22.24 8.60 -12.34
C MET A 1 21.14 8.53 -13.36
N THR A 2 20.07 7.80 -13.04
CA THR A 2 18.87 7.75 -13.87
C THR A 2 18.12 9.05 -13.63
N ASP A 3 17.89 9.85 -14.66
CA ASP A 3 17.05 11.04 -14.54
C ASP A 3 15.61 10.60 -14.25
N ILE A 4 15.19 10.70 -12.99
CA ILE A 4 13.87 10.28 -12.50
C ILE A 4 12.76 11.09 -13.15
N LEU A 5 13.02 12.31 -13.62
CA LEU A 5 12.00 13.15 -14.25
C LEU A 5 11.86 12.89 -15.75
N LYS A 6 12.75 12.08 -16.33
CA LYS A 6 12.75 11.78 -17.76
C LYS A 6 11.46 11.09 -18.19
N GLY A 7 10.84 11.62 -19.25
CA GLY A 7 9.62 11.07 -19.85
C GLY A 7 8.33 11.37 -19.07
N LEU A 8 8.36 12.32 -18.13
CA LEU A 8 7.19 12.92 -17.51
C LEU A 8 6.82 14.22 -18.25
N ASN A 9 5.53 14.52 -18.37
CA ASN A 9 5.07 15.84 -18.79
C ASN A 9 5.15 16.85 -17.63
N GLU A 10 4.96 18.15 -17.90
CA GLU A 10 5.15 19.20 -16.89
C GLU A 10 4.25 19.02 -15.65
N VAL A 11 2.98 18.67 -15.83
CA VAL A 11 2.05 18.44 -14.72
C VAL A 11 2.45 17.21 -13.89
N GLN A 12 2.98 16.17 -14.52
CA GLN A 12 3.52 15.00 -13.83
C GLN A 12 4.81 15.34 -13.07
N LYS A 13 5.69 16.16 -13.63
CA LYS A 13 6.90 16.65 -12.93
C LYS A 13 6.53 17.47 -11.72
N GLU A 14 5.56 18.37 -11.84
CA GLU A 14 5.02 19.13 -10.70
C GLU A 14 4.48 18.21 -9.61
N ALA A 15 3.68 17.21 -9.99
CA ALA A 15 3.14 16.22 -9.06
C ALA A 15 4.24 15.36 -8.39
N VAL A 16 5.37 15.12 -9.07
CA VAL A 16 6.50 14.35 -8.54
C VAL A 16 7.37 15.19 -7.60
N THR A 17 7.59 16.46 -7.93
CA THR A 17 8.52 17.36 -7.21
C THR A 17 7.87 18.14 -6.07
N SER A 18 6.55 18.30 -6.07
CA SER A 18 5.82 18.93 -4.95
C SER A 18 5.71 17.97 -3.76
N THR A 19 6.77 17.83 -2.96
CA THR A 19 6.85 16.80 -1.89
C THR A 19 6.25 17.25 -0.56
N GLU A 20 6.35 18.52 -0.24
CA GLU A 20 5.95 19.07 1.06
C GLU A 20 4.45 19.38 1.14
N GLY A 21 3.90 19.26 2.35
CA GLY A 21 2.49 19.55 2.64
C GLY A 21 1.49 18.58 1.98
N PHE A 22 0.23 19.01 1.91
CA PHE A 22 -0.85 18.20 1.35
C PHE A 22 -0.98 18.43 -0.15
N VAL A 23 -0.69 17.39 -0.94
CA VAL A 23 -0.82 17.44 -2.40
C VAL A 23 -1.92 16.50 -2.87
N ARG A 24 -2.88 17.05 -3.62
CA ARG A 24 -3.95 16.29 -4.27
C ARG A 24 -3.76 16.28 -5.78
N VAL A 25 -3.53 15.10 -6.34
CA VAL A 25 -3.41 14.89 -7.79
C VAL A 25 -4.71 14.33 -8.33
N ILE A 26 -5.40 15.08 -9.18
CA ILE A 26 -6.61 14.64 -9.88
C ILE A 26 -6.22 14.23 -11.30
N ALA A 27 -6.54 12.99 -11.68
CA ALA A 27 -6.11 12.46 -12.96
C ALA A 27 -7.14 11.50 -13.57
N GLY A 28 -7.46 11.71 -14.84
CA GLY A 28 -8.35 10.86 -15.63
C GLY A 28 -7.80 9.45 -15.86
N ALA A 29 -8.64 8.57 -16.43
CA ALA A 29 -8.18 7.26 -16.90
C ALA A 29 -7.04 7.44 -17.93
N GLY A 30 -6.02 6.58 -17.89
CA GLY A 30 -4.89 6.65 -18.83
C GLY A 30 -3.89 7.80 -18.60
N ALA A 31 -4.14 8.75 -17.69
CA ALA A 31 -3.28 9.93 -17.48
C ALA A 31 -1.91 9.63 -16.80
N GLY A 32 -1.57 8.36 -16.57
CA GLY A 32 -0.28 7.98 -15.98
C GLY A 32 -0.20 8.13 -14.45
N LYS A 33 -1.33 8.01 -13.73
CA LYS A 33 -1.38 8.09 -12.24
C LYS A 33 -0.31 7.25 -11.54
N THR A 34 -0.25 5.96 -11.90
CA THR A 34 0.71 5.03 -11.30
C THR A 34 2.15 5.43 -11.63
N LYS A 35 2.40 5.91 -12.85
CA LYS A 35 3.72 6.41 -13.26
C LYS A 35 4.13 7.61 -12.40
N ALA A 36 3.27 8.61 -12.25
CA ALA A 36 3.54 9.77 -11.40
C ALA A 36 3.83 9.35 -9.94
N LEU A 37 3.05 8.43 -9.36
CA LEU A 37 3.27 7.95 -7.99
C LEU A 37 4.61 7.21 -7.82
N THR A 38 4.97 6.31 -8.75
CA THR A 38 6.25 5.59 -8.64
C THR A 38 7.44 6.52 -8.82
N HIS A 39 7.35 7.48 -9.74
CA HIS A 39 8.40 8.48 -9.94
C HIS A 39 8.52 9.42 -8.74
N ARG A 40 7.40 9.78 -8.08
CA ARG A 40 7.40 10.56 -6.84
C ARG A 40 8.11 9.82 -5.71
N TYR A 41 7.83 8.53 -5.54
CA TYR A 41 8.55 7.70 -4.59
C TYR A 41 10.05 7.70 -4.86
N ALA A 42 10.44 7.43 -6.10
CA ALA A 42 11.86 7.41 -6.50
C ALA A 42 12.54 8.77 -6.28
N TYR A 43 11.86 9.87 -6.59
CA TYR A 43 12.36 11.23 -6.39
C TYR A 43 12.63 11.51 -4.90
N ILE A 44 11.69 11.19 -4.02
CA ILE A 44 11.83 11.37 -2.57
C ILE A 44 13.02 10.55 -2.02
N VAL A 45 13.22 9.33 -2.51
CA VAL A 45 14.33 8.48 -2.05
C VAL A 45 15.67 8.94 -2.59
N ASN A 46 15.79 9.12 -3.91
CA ASN A 46 17.08 9.35 -4.57
C ASN A 46 17.54 10.81 -4.53
N GLU A 47 16.62 11.75 -4.76
CA GLU A 47 16.96 13.18 -4.85
C GLU A 47 16.91 13.87 -3.48
N LEU A 48 15.96 13.48 -2.63
CA LEU A 48 15.83 14.05 -1.27
C LEU A 48 16.53 13.22 -0.19
N GLY A 49 17.02 12.02 -0.52
CA GLY A 49 17.76 11.16 0.41
C GLY A 49 16.92 10.58 1.55
N ILE A 50 15.58 10.52 1.38
CA ILE A 50 14.69 10.00 2.42
C ILE A 50 14.70 8.48 2.41
N SER A 51 14.92 7.88 3.58
CA SER A 51 14.87 6.41 3.74
C SER A 51 13.50 5.85 3.31
N PRO A 52 13.47 4.76 2.52
CA PRO A 52 12.24 4.02 2.20
C PRO A 52 11.38 3.67 3.42
N SER A 53 12.00 3.44 4.59
CA SER A 53 11.32 3.15 5.86
C SER A 53 10.41 4.29 6.35
N ASN A 54 10.62 5.51 5.85
CA ASN A 54 9.87 6.70 6.23
C ASN A 54 8.75 7.04 5.22
N ILE A 55 8.51 6.16 4.22
CA ILE A 55 7.55 6.40 3.14
C ILE A 55 6.51 5.28 3.10
N LEU A 56 5.25 5.64 3.35
CA LEU A 56 4.10 4.74 3.23
C LEU A 56 3.35 4.97 1.92
N CYS A 57 3.15 3.91 1.15
CA CYS A 57 2.38 3.91 -0.09
C CYS A 57 1.24 2.89 -0.02
N ILE A 58 0.00 3.36 0.02
CA ILE A 58 -1.19 2.51 0.12
C ILE A 58 -1.89 2.40 -1.23
N THR A 59 -2.28 1.19 -1.60
CA THR A 59 -3.10 0.86 -2.77
C THR A 59 -4.31 0.01 -2.41
N PHE A 60 -5.30 -0.08 -3.30
CA PHE A 60 -6.52 -0.86 -3.05
C PHE A 60 -6.34 -2.36 -3.24
N THR A 61 -5.46 -2.80 -4.14
CA THR A 61 -5.32 -4.22 -4.51
C THR A 61 -3.88 -4.68 -4.39
N ASN A 62 -3.69 -5.97 -4.07
CA ASN A 62 -2.36 -6.57 -4.02
C ASN A 62 -1.65 -6.48 -5.38
N LYS A 63 -2.40 -6.57 -6.49
CA LYS A 63 -1.86 -6.40 -7.84
C LYS A 63 -1.26 -5.01 -8.03
N ALA A 64 -1.96 -3.95 -7.63
CA ALA A 64 -1.47 -2.58 -7.74
C ALA A 64 -0.23 -2.35 -6.85
N ALA A 65 -0.25 -2.84 -5.61
CA ALA A 65 0.90 -2.76 -4.71
C ALA A 65 2.13 -3.44 -5.34
N ASN A 66 1.97 -4.67 -5.83
CA ASN A 66 3.06 -5.45 -6.42
C ASN A 66 3.59 -4.83 -7.72
N GLU A 67 2.72 -4.26 -8.56
CA GLU A 67 3.17 -3.52 -9.74
C GLU A 67 3.98 -2.28 -9.35
N MET A 68 3.53 -1.54 -8.34
CA MET A 68 4.23 -0.37 -7.82
C MET A 68 5.61 -0.74 -7.26
N LYS A 69 5.71 -1.82 -6.47
CA LYS A 69 6.99 -2.37 -5.98
C LYS A 69 7.97 -2.67 -7.11
N LYS A 70 7.50 -3.40 -8.13
CA LYS A 70 8.33 -3.76 -9.31
C LYS A 70 8.85 -2.52 -10.03
N ARG A 71 8.00 -1.51 -10.22
CA ARG A 71 8.40 -0.24 -10.86
C ARG A 71 9.43 0.53 -10.03
N ILE A 72 9.24 0.61 -8.71
CA ILE A 72 10.19 1.27 -7.81
C ILE A 72 11.55 0.56 -7.84
N LYS A 73 11.56 -0.76 -7.68
CA LYS A 73 12.78 -1.58 -7.73
C LYS A 73 13.50 -1.48 -9.07
N PHE A 74 12.76 -1.45 -10.17
CA PHE A 74 13.35 -1.21 -11.48
C PHE A 74 14.05 0.14 -11.60
N MET A 75 13.55 1.20 -10.94
CA MET A 75 14.13 2.54 -10.99
C MET A 75 15.29 2.74 -10.02
N LEU A 76 15.18 2.18 -8.80
CA LEU A 76 16.12 2.42 -7.71
C LEU A 76 17.14 1.30 -7.51
N GLY A 77 16.77 0.05 -7.78
CA GLY A 77 17.54 -1.15 -7.47
C GLY A 77 16.68 -2.23 -6.80
N GLU A 78 17.00 -3.50 -7.04
CA GLU A 78 16.25 -4.63 -6.49
C GLU A 78 16.40 -4.77 -4.97
N GLU A 79 17.49 -4.25 -4.41
CA GLU A 79 17.84 -4.21 -3.00
C GLU A 79 17.01 -3.22 -2.18
N PHE A 80 16.30 -2.29 -2.83
CA PHE A 80 15.51 -1.29 -2.12
C PHE A 80 14.32 -1.91 -1.38
N ASP A 81 14.18 -1.53 -0.12
CA ASP A 81 13.04 -1.91 0.69
C ASP A 81 11.76 -1.26 0.14
N THR A 82 10.75 -2.10 -0.10
CA THR A 82 9.42 -1.68 -0.55
C THR A 82 8.32 -2.26 0.34
N SER A 83 8.67 -2.61 1.59
CA SER A 83 7.77 -3.24 2.56
C SER A 83 6.56 -2.36 2.89
N PHE A 84 6.71 -1.03 2.89
CA PHE A 84 5.61 -0.07 3.08
C PHE A 84 4.91 0.36 1.79
N VAL A 85 5.14 -0.32 0.67
CA VAL A 85 4.26 -0.27 -0.50
C VAL A 85 3.25 -1.41 -0.36
N ALA A 86 2.04 -1.12 0.11
CA ALA A 86 1.12 -2.16 0.56
C ALA A 86 -0.34 -1.86 0.19
N THR A 87 -1.22 -2.81 0.48
CA THR A 87 -2.65 -2.51 0.62
C THR A 87 -2.94 -1.99 2.02
N LEU A 88 -4.09 -1.36 2.21
CA LEU A 88 -4.52 -0.90 3.54
C LEU A 88 -4.56 -2.08 4.52
N HIS A 89 -5.19 -3.19 4.13
CA HIS A 89 -5.26 -4.40 4.96
C HIS A 89 -3.87 -4.96 5.28
N ALA A 90 -2.97 -5.07 4.30
CA ALA A 90 -1.62 -5.59 4.55
C ALA A 90 -0.83 -4.70 5.52
N PHE A 91 -0.99 -3.38 5.42
CA PHE A 91 -0.37 -2.43 6.34
C PHE A 91 -0.95 -2.56 7.76
N CYS A 92 -2.28 -2.58 7.91
CA CYS A 92 -2.93 -2.76 9.21
C CYS A 92 -2.55 -4.10 9.86
N THR A 93 -2.56 -5.19 9.10
CA THR A 93 -2.14 -6.51 9.60
C THR A 93 -0.69 -6.49 10.08
N ARG A 94 0.20 -5.76 9.41
CA ARG A 94 1.58 -5.59 9.86
C ARG A 94 1.65 -4.87 11.20
N ILE A 95 0.98 -3.72 11.33
CA ILE A 95 0.94 -2.96 12.59
C ILE A 95 0.43 -3.83 13.74
N LEU A 96 -0.67 -4.55 13.52
CA LEU A 96 -1.23 -5.45 14.51
C LEU A 96 -0.23 -6.56 14.87
N ARG A 97 0.41 -7.20 13.89
CA ARG A 97 1.41 -8.22 14.18
C ARG A 97 2.62 -7.71 14.96
N GLU A 98 2.95 -6.42 14.86
CA GLU A 98 4.05 -5.82 15.61
C GLU A 98 3.65 -5.49 17.07
N ASP A 99 2.40 -5.09 17.32
CA ASP A 99 2.03 -4.40 18.56
C ASP A 99 0.66 -4.76 19.17
N ILE A 100 -0.06 -5.75 18.63
CA ILE A 100 -1.44 -6.07 19.08
C ILE A 100 -1.49 -6.59 20.52
N SER A 101 -0.38 -7.08 21.07
CA SER A 101 -0.26 -7.49 22.47
C SER A 101 -0.58 -6.34 23.45
N LYS A 102 -0.39 -5.08 23.04
CA LYS A 102 -0.80 -3.88 23.79
C LYS A 102 -2.31 -3.77 23.98
N LEU A 103 -3.10 -4.45 23.14
CA LEU A 103 -4.55 -4.58 23.23
C LEU A 103 -4.99 -5.90 23.90
N PHE A 104 -4.05 -6.65 24.48
CA PHE A 104 -4.28 -7.96 25.10
C PHE A 104 -4.78 -9.04 24.13
N TYR A 105 -4.46 -8.91 22.83
CA TYR A 105 -4.71 -9.94 21.82
C TYR A 105 -3.42 -10.69 21.44
N PRO A 106 -3.54 -11.93 20.95
CA PRO A 106 -2.39 -12.70 20.49
C PRO A 106 -1.84 -12.17 19.16
N GLU A 107 -0.51 -12.14 19.03
CA GLU A 107 0.19 -11.70 17.81
C GLU A 107 -0.04 -12.63 16.61
N ASN A 108 -0.33 -13.92 16.87
CA ASN A 108 -0.62 -14.94 15.87
C ASN A 108 -2.11 -15.06 15.52
N PHE A 109 -2.84 -13.94 15.52
CA PHE A 109 -4.25 -13.92 15.14
C PHE A 109 -4.48 -14.40 13.69
N ILE A 110 -5.67 -14.96 13.46
CA ILE A 110 -6.11 -15.44 12.14
C ILE A 110 -6.97 -14.35 11.51
N VAL A 111 -6.70 -14.04 10.23
CA VAL A 111 -7.58 -13.19 9.43
C VAL A 111 -8.62 -14.11 8.79
N LEU A 112 -9.87 -13.96 9.23
CA LEU A 112 -10.98 -14.78 8.74
C LEU A 112 -11.40 -14.34 7.35
N ASP A 113 -11.50 -15.30 6.43
CA ASP A 113 -12.10 -15.05 5.13
C ASP A 113 -13.64 -15.15 5.17
N SER A 114 -14.30 -14.97 4.03
CA SER A 114 -15.76 -15.05 3.96
C SER A 114 -16.32 -16.45 4.24
N ILE A 115 -15.54 -17.50 4.00
CA ILE A 115 -15.93 -18.89 4.25
C ILE A 115 -15.87 -19.15 5.76
N ASP A 116 -14.79 -18.72 6.41
CA ASP A 116 -14.65 -18.81 7.87
C ASP A 116 -15.77 -18.05 8.58
N GLN A 117 -16.04 -16.81 8.14
CA GLN A 117 -17.13 -16.00 8.67
C GLN A 117 -18.48 -16.68 8.52
N LYS A 118 -18.76 -17.27 7.34
CA LYS A 118 -20.01 -17.98 7.10
C LYS A 118 -20.19 -19.18 8.03
N LYS A 119 -19.14 -19.98 8.23
CA LYS A 119 -19.20 -21.14 9.15
C LYS A 119 -19.48 -20.74 10.59
N ILE A 120 -18.80 -19.70 11.08
CA ILE A 120 -19.03 -19.16 12.42
C ILE A 120 -20.48 -18.69 12.57
N LEU A 121 -21.03 -18.03 11.54
CA LEU A 121 -22.42 -17.60 11.55
C LEU A 121 -23.38 -18.80 11.53
N GLU A 122 -23.13 -19.82 10.71
CA GLU A 122 -23.95 -21.06 10.69
C GLU A 122 -24.04 -21.69 12.08
N GLU A 123 -22.91 -21.84 12.77
CA GLU A 123 -22.84 -22.38 14.14
C GLU A 123 -23.67 -21.53 15.13
N VAL A 124 -23.53 -20.20 15.09
CA VAL A 124 -24.29 -19.29 15.96
C VAL A 124 -25.80 -19.35 15.69
N TYR A 125 -26.21 -19.41 14.42
CA TYR A 125 -27.63 -19.45 14.06
C TYR A 125 -28.28 -20.76 14.51
N ASP A 126 -27.59 -21.88 14.34
CA ASP A 126 -28.04 -23.20 14.80
C ASP A 126 -28.21 -23.24 16.33
N GLU A 127 -27.25 -22.70 17.09
CA GLU A 127 -27.33 -22.60 18.56
C GLU A 127 -28.52 -21.73 19.02
N MET A 128 -28.86 -20.69 18.26
CA MET A 128 -29.98 -19.80 18.56
C MET A 128 -31.33 -20.32 18.04
N GLY A 129 -31.34 -21.40 17.26
CA GLY A 129 -32.56 -21.92 16.61
C GLY A 129 -33.13 -20.98 15.54
N ILE A 130 -32.29 -20.14 14.94
CA ILE A 130 -32.67 -19.19 13.89
C ILE A 130 -32.22 -19.75 12.53
N LYS A 131 -33.06 -19.65 11.50
CA LYS A 131 -32.63 -20.00 10.14
C LYS A 131 -31.73 -18.93 9.56
N MET A 132 -30.60 -19.34 8.99
CA MET A 132 -29.73 -18.47 8.23
C MET A 132 -30.27 -18.34 6.80
N ASP A 133 -30.69 -17.13 6.42
CA ASP A 133 -31.20 -16.79 5.09
C ASP A 133 -30.07 -16.50 4.08
#